data_AF-A0A536E100-F1
#
_entry.id   AF-A0A536E100-F1
#
_cell.length_a   1.000
_cell.length_b   1.000
_cell.length_c   1.000
_cell.angle_alpha   90.00
_cell.angle_beta   90.00
_cell.angle_gamma   90.00
#
_symmetry.space_group_name_H-M   'P 1'
#
loop_
_entity.id
_entity.type
_entity.pdbx_description
1 polymer ?
#
loop_
_entity_poly.entity_id
_entity_poly.type
_entity_poly.pdbx_seq_one_letter_code
_entity_poly.pdbx_strand_id
1 'polypeptide(L)'
;MARRMGGYHETMIHRDFYDAQVLWDGARAWIVDFDQLSVGDPALDLGHFVAHLASFAYRVTGRPDSLAIQAQIPIETYQAWNLISIESRLPFYKACTFMKLAAKEARRKREDWQQSVSVLTDLACEELEATLGRSH
;
A
#
# COMPACT_ATOMS: atom_id res chain seq x y z
N MET A 1 3.38 -0.12 24.48
CA MET A 1 3.56 -1.57 24.22
C MET A 1 3.55 -1.76 22.72
N ALA A 2 4.57 -2.38 22.11
CA ALA A 2 4.55 -2.67 20.69
C ALA A 2 3.40 -3.64 20.38
N ARG A 3 2.52 -3.29 19.44
CA ARG A 3 1.46 -4.19 18.96
C ARG A 3 2.15 -5.40 18.32
N ARG A 4 1.97 -6.60 18.87
CA ARG A 4 2.39 -7.83 18.18
C ARG A 4 1.65 -7.86 16.85
N MET A 5 2.37 -7.99 15.73
CA MET A 5 1.75 -8.32 14.46
C MET A 5 0.99 -9.64 14.67
N GLY A 6 -0.34 -9.60 14.57
CA GLY A 6 -1.16 -10.80 14.77
C GLY A 6 -0.79 -11.87 13.76
N GLY A 7 -0.89 -13.15 14.15
CA GLY A 7 -0.67 -14.26 13.22
C GLY A 7 -1.58 -14.16 11.99
N TYR A 8 -1.13 -14.70 10.87
CA TYR A 8 -1.91 -14.79 9.64
C TYR A 8 -1.79 -16.19 9.04
N HIS A 9 -2.80 -16.58 8.27
CA HIS A 9 -2.70 -17.75 7.40
C HIS A 9 -2.14 -17.28 6.06
N GLU A 10 -1.05 -17.92 5.62
CA GLU A 10 -0.48 -17.59 4.32
C GLU A 10 -1.48 -17.95 3.21
N THR A 11 -1.60 -17.07 2.23
CA THR A 11 -2.44 -17.28 1.04
C THR A 11 -1.68 -16.86 -0.21
N MET A 12 -2.25 -17.17 -1.37
CA MET A 12 -1.72 -16.66 -2.64
C MET A 12 -1.82 -15.13 -2.68
N ILE A 13 -0.71 -14.49 -2.96
CA ILE A 13 -0.55 -13.04 -3.08
C ILE A 13 0.13 -12.68 -4.40
N HIS A 14 -0.26 -11.54 -4.96
CA HIS A 14 0.27 -11.00 -6.21
C HIS A 14 1.66 -10.38 -6.05
N ARG A 15 1.98 -9.86 -4.86
CA ARG A 15 3.25 -9.20 -4.46
C ARG A 15 3.58 -7.86 -5.08
N ASP A 16 2.95 -7.54 -6.19
CA ASP A 16 3.12 -6.24 -6.83
C ASP A 16 1.78 -5.58 -7.12
N PHE A 17 0.67 -5.93 -6.46
CA PHE A 17 -0.68 -5.42 -6.79
C PHE A 17 -0.85 -3.90 -6.55
N TYR A 18 -1.24 -3.15 -7.58
CA TYR A 18 -1.64 -1.74 -7.59
C TYR A 18 -2.53 -1.40 -8.80
N ASP A 19 -2.97 -0.13 -8.87
CA ASP A 19 -3.92 0.37 -9.87
C ASP A 19 -3.56 0.05 -11.33
N ALA A 20 -2.27 0.05 -11.70
CA ALA A 20 -1.88 -0.22 -13.09
C ALA A 20 -2.01 -1.68 -13.53
N GLN A 21 -2.24 -2.62 -12.61
CA GLN A 21 -2.50 -4.04 -12.92
C GLN A 21 -3.98 -4.37 -12.96
N VAL A 22 -4.85 -3.37 -12.80
CA VAL A 22 -6.29 -3.55 -12.90
C VAL A 22 -6.76 -2.95 -14.22
N LEU A 23 -7.29 -3.81 -15.09
CA LEU A 23 -8.02 -3.38 -16.28
C LEU A 23 -9.51 -3.36 -15.95
N TRP A 24 -10.20 -2.30 -16.36
CA TRP A 24 -11.63 -2.10 -16.09
C TRP A 24 -12.34 -1.62 -17.36
N ASP A 25 -13.41 -2.32 -17.75
CA ASP A 25 -14.23 -1.95 -18.93
C ASP A 25 -15.57 -1.28 -18.56
N GLY A 26 -15.84 -1.05 -17.28
CA GLY A 26 -17.13 -0.55 -16.80
C GLY A 26 -18.05 -1.62 -16.21
N ALA A 27 -17.80 -2.90 -16.50
CA ALA A 27 -18.60 -4.02 -16.00
C ALA A 27 -17.76 -5.09 -15.29
N ARG A 28 -16.49 -5.27 -15.70
CA ARG A 28 -15.60 -6.31 -15.22
C ARG A 28 -14.20 -5.76 -14.95
N ALA A 29 -13.61 -6.27 -13.88
CA ALA A 29 -12.22 -6.04 -13.54
C ALA A 29 -11.40 -7.26 -13.92
N TRP A 30 -10.24 -7.04 -14.52
CA TRP A 30 -9.22 -8.05 -14.73
C TRP A 30 -7.96 -7.63 -14.00
N ILE A 31 -7.37 -8.57 -13.27
CA ILE A 31 -6.04 -8.42 -12.69
C ILE A 31 -5.06 -9.07 -13.66
N VAL A 32 -3.95 -8.40 -13.92
CA VAL A 32 -2.90 -8.87 -14.83
C VAL A 32 -1.54 -8.84 -14.13
N ASP A 33 -0.50 -9.35 -14.79
CA ASP A 33 0.90 -9.32 -14.31
C ASP A 33 1.19 -10.20 -13.08
N PHE A 34 0.95 -11.51 -13.24
CA PHE A 34 1.11 -12.51 -12.19
C PHE A 34 2.51 -13.12 -12.07
N ASP A 35 3.54 -12.46 -12.60
CA ASP A 35 4.92 -12.98 -12.64
C ASP A 35 5.58 -13.08 -11.26
N GLN A 36 5.12 -12.27 -10.29
CA GLN A 36 5.60 -12.23 -8.91
C GLN A 36 4.71 -13.00 -7.91
N LEU A 37 3.72 -13.77 -8.39
CA LEU A 37 2.85 -14.58 -7.53
C LEU A 37 3.63 -15.41 -6.50
N SER A 38 3.17 -15.40 -5.26
CA SER A 38 3.70 -16.29 -4.21
C SER A 38 2.66 -16.62 -3.16
N VAL A 39 3.06 -17.41 -2.16
CA VAL A 39 2.31 -17.57 -0.91
C VAL A 39 2.90 -16.61 0.14
N GLY A 40 2.05 -15.95 0.93
CA GLY A 40 2.47 -15.00 1.97
C GLY A 40 1.32 -14.29 2.68
N ASP A 41 1.62 -13.18 3.36
CA ASP A 41 0.63 -12.41 4.10
C ASP A 41 -0.34 -11.65 3.18
N PRO A 42 -1.66 -11.87 3.26
CA PRO A 42 -2.62 -11.14 2.45
C PRO A 42 -2.59 -9.62 2.66
N ALA A 43 -2.10 -9.13 3.81
CA ALA A 43 -1.97 -7.71 4.06
C ALA A 43 -0.97 -7.02 3.11
N LEU A 44 -0.07 -7.78 2.48
CA LEU A 44 0.93 -7.26 1.55
C LEU A 44 0.28 -6.58 0.34
N ASP A 45 -0.60 -7.28 -0.38
CA ASP A 45 -1.19 -6.78 -1.62
C ASP A 45 -2.04 -5.52 -1.36
N LEU A 46 -2.78 -5.47 -0.25
CA LEU A 46 -3.56 -4.28 0.12
C LEU A 46 -2.68 -3.13 0.60
N GLY A 47 -1.63 -3.41 1.38
CA GLY A 47 -0.69 -2.36 1.80
C GLY A 47 0.03 -1.75 0.59
N HIS A 48 0.39 -2.59 -0.38
CA HIS A 48 1.00 -2.17 -1.62
C HIS A 48 0.06 -1.31 -2.48
N PHE A 49 -1.18 -1.76 -2.67
CA PHE A 49 -2.21 -1.04 -3.42
C PHE A 49 -2.51 0.34 -2.82
N VAL A 50 -2.74 0.40 -1.50
CA VAL A 50 -3.07 1.66 -0.79
C VAL A 50 -1.91 2.65 -0.85
N ALA A 51 -0.67 2.20 -0.66
CA ALA A 51 0.50 3.07 -0.78
C ALA A 51 0.68 3.61 -2.22
N HIS A 52 0.39 2.79 -3.22
CA HIS A 52 0.37 3.23 -4.62
C HIS A 52 -0.72 4.27 -4.91
N LEU A 53 -1.92 4.12 -4.32
CA LEU A 53 -2.97 5.14 -4.42
C LEU A 53 -2.54 6.48 -3.81
N ALA A 54 -1.93 6.47 -2.63
CA ALA A 54 -1.42 7.70 -2.01
C ALA A 54 -0.30 8.35 -2.86
N SER A 55 0.59 7.53 -3.44
CA SER A 55 1.61 8.03 -4.37
C SER A 55 0.98 8.60 -5.65
N PHE A 56 -0.07 7.97 -6.19
CA PHE A 56 -0.83 8.48 -7.33
C PHE A 56 -1.52 9.81 -6.99
N ALA A 57 -2.23 9.88 -5.86
CA ALA A 57 -2.85 11.08 -5.34
C ALA A 57 -1.85 12.23 -5.25
N TYR A 58 -0.68 11.99 -4.65
CA TYR A 58 0.39 12.98 -4.56
C TYR A 58 0.87 13.46 -5.94
N ARG A 59 1.12 12.54 -6.89
CA ARG A 59 1.56 12.92 -8.25
C ARG A 59 0.54 13.79 -8.99
N VAL A 60 -0.75 13.57 -8.76
CA VAL A 60 -1.82 14.27 -9.48
C VAL A 60 -2.23 15.57 -8.80
N THR A 61 -2.27 15.60 -7.46
CA THR A 61 -2.86 16.71 -6.70
C THR A 61 -1.88 17.41 -5.76
N GLY A 62 -0.62 16.95 -5.67
CA GLY A 62 0.35 17.42 -4.67
C GLY A 62 -0.01 17.06 -3.23
N ARG A 63 -1.03 16.23 -3.00
CA ARG A 63 -1.52 15.85 -1.67
C ARG A 63 -1.73 14.34 -1.58
N PRO A 64 -0.95 13.61 -0.75
CA PRO A 64 -1.02 12.15 -0.69
C PRO A 64 -2.31 11.61 -0.05
N ASP A 65 -2.99 12.43 0.73
CA ASP A 65 -4.24 12.11 1.45
C ASP A 65 -5.50 12.39 0.62
N SER A 66 -5.38 12.93 -0.59
CA SER A 66 -6.55 13.33 -1.40
C SER A 66 -7.46 12.18 -1.82
N LEU A 67 -6.97 10.94 -1.73
CA LEU A 67 -7.72 9.70 -1.94
C LEU A 67 -7.86 8.85 -0.66
N ALA A 68 -7.64 9.40 0.53
CA ALA A 68 -7.65 8.63 1.79
C ALA A 68 -8.99 7.92 2.03
N ILE A 69 -10.12 8.57 1.70
CA ILE A 69 -11.46 7.96 1.82
C ILE A 69 -11.60 6.78 0.86
N GLN A 70 -11.18 6.95 -0.40
CA GLN A 70 -11.24 5.90 -1.42
C GLN A 70 -10.32 4.72 -1.08
N ALA A 71 -9.17 5.00 -0.47
CA ALA A 71 -8.22 3.97 -0.03
C ALA A 71 -8.79 3.06 1.07
N GLN A 72 -9.80 3.51 1.81
CA GLN A 72 -10.46 2.70 2.83
C GLN A 72 -11.42 1.65 2.23
N ILE A 73 -12.03 1.93 1.08
CA ILE A 73 -12.99 1.04 0.40
C ILE A 73 -12.40 -0.37 0.13
N PRO A 74 -11.22 -0.54 -0.48
CA PRO A 74 -10.67 -1.88 -0.71
C PRO A 74 -10.32 -2.61 0.58
N ILE A 75 -9.94 -1.89 1.65
CA ILE A 75 -9.64 -2.47 2.96
C ILE A 75 -10.92 -3.04 3.58
N GLU A 76 -11.96 -2.21 3.71
CA GLU A 76 -13.25 -2.60 4.28
C GLU A 76 -13.90 -3.73 3.48
N THR A 77 -13.85 -3.62 2.15
CA THR A 77 -14.38 -4.67 1.27
C THR A 77 -13.62 -5.96 1.47
N TYR A 78 -12.28 -5.95 1.50
CA TYR A 78 -11.53 -7.18 1.71
C TYR A 78 -11.82 -7.84 3.06
N GLN A 79 -12.00 -7.04 4.11
CA GLN A 79 -12.35 -7.53 5.45
C GLN A 79 -13.76 -8.09 5.53
N ALA A 80 -14.73 -7.45 4.89
CA ALA A 80 -16.11 -7.94 4.87
C ALA A 80 -16.23 -9.34 4.23
N TRP A 81 -15.33 -9.65 3.29
CA TRP A 81 -15.31 -10.92 2.56
C TRP A 81 -14.33 -11.96 3.14
N ASN A 82 -13.50 -11.59 4.12
CA ASN A 82 -12.46 -12.46 4.64
C ASN A 82 -12.44 -12.51 6.18
N LEU A 83 -12.29 -13.72 6.73
CA LEU A 83 -12.23 -13.92 8.19
C LEU A 83 -10.87 -13.52 8.80
N ILE A 84 -9.88 -13.17 7.96
CA ILE A 84 -8.52 -12.83 8.39
C ILE A 84 -8.39 -11.32 8.56
N SER A 85 -8.15 -10.88 9.80
CA SER A 85 -7.81 -9.48 10.08
C SER A 85 -6.42 -9.14 9.52
N ILE A 86 -6.37 -8.09 8.70
CA ILE A 86 -5.15 -7.53 8.08
C ILE A 86 -4.74 -6.18 8.67
N GLU A 87 -5.63 -5.51 9.42
CA GLU A 87 -5.45 -4.15 9.94
C GLU A 87 -4.14 -3.95 10.68
N SER A 88 -3.78 -4.88 11.56
CA SER A 88 -2.57 -4.73 12.39
C SER A 88 -1.26 -4.77 11.59
N ARG A 89 -1.30 -5.30 10.35
CA ARG A 89 -0.13 -5.50 9.49
C ARG A 89 -0.12 -4.55 8.29
N LEU A 90 -1.25 -3.93 7.99
CA LEU A 90 -1.38 -3.02 6.86
C LEU A 90 -0.40 -1.82 6.93
N PRO A 91 -0.21 -1.14 8.09
CA PRO A 91 0.75 -0.03 8.16
C PRO A 91 2.18 -0.47 7.84
N PHE A 92 2.60 -1.65 8.29
CA PHE A 92 3.92 -2.19 7.97
C PHE A 92 4.14 -2.34 6.46
N TYR A 93 3.18 -2.93 5.74
CA TYR A 93 3.30 -3.11 4.29
C TYR A 93 3.17 -1.80 3.51
N LYS A 94 2.38 -0.83 3.99
CA LYS A 94 2.35 0.53 3.44
C LYS A 94 3.72 1.19 3.58
N ALA A 95 4.32 1.15 4.77
CA ALA A 95 5.65 1.70 5.02
C ALA A 95 6.72 1.11 4.10
N CYS A 96 6.79 -0.23 3.98
CA CYS A 96 7.72 -0.90 3.08
C CYS A 96 7.50 -0.47 1.62
N THR A 97 6.25 -0.30 1.20
CA THR A 97 5.93 0.12 -0.16
C THR A 97 6.32 1.56 -0.41
N PHE A 98 6.05 2.48 0.53
CA PHE A 98 6.49 3.86 0.42
C PHE A 98 8.02 3.97 0.30
N MET A 99 8.78 3.18 1.07
CA MET A 99 10.23 3.10 0.91
C MET A 99 10.67 2.57 -0.46
N LYS A 100 9.99 1.53 -0.98
CA LYS A 100 10.21 0.99 -2.35
C LYS A 100 9.97 2.08 -3.41
N LEU A 101 8.92 2.88 -3.24
CA LEU A 101 8.56 3.97 -4.14
C LEU A 101 9.54 5.14 -4.04
N ALA A 102 9.95 5.54 -2.84
CA ALA A 102 10.98 6.58 -2.65
C ALA A 102 12.28 6.19 -3.36
N ALA A 103 12.73 4.95 -3.18
CA ALA A 103 13.90 4.43 -3.88
C ALA A 103 13.71 4.42 -5.41
N LYS A 104 12.49 4.17 -5.90
CA LYS A 104 12.15 4.20 -7.32
C LYS A 104 12.23 5.62 -7.89
N GLU A 105 11.73 6.62 -7.17
CA GLU A 105 11.83 8.03 -7.57
C GLU A 105 13.28 8.53 -7.55
N ALA A 106 14.05 8.20 -6.50
CA ALA A 106 15.47 8.52 -6.41
C ALA A 106 16.30 7.93 -7.57
N ARG A 107 15.97 6.72 -8.03
CA ARG A 107 16.62 6.09 -9.19
C ARG A 107 16.22 6.75 -10.51
N ARG A 108 14.94 7.12 -10.67
CA ARG A 108 14.40 7.69 -11.92
C ARG A 108 14.79 9.14 -12.14
N LYS A 109 15.00 9.91 -11.05
CA LYS A 109 15.38 11.32 -11.08
C LYS A 109 14.49 12.17 -12.00
N ARG A 110 13.17 11.96 -11.92
CA ARG A 110 12.19 12.82 -12.60
C ARG A 110 12.18 14.21 -11.97
N GLU A 111 11.48 15.15 -12.58
CA GLU A 111 11.22 16.44 -11.95
C GLU A 111 10.65 16.24 -10.54
N ASP A 112 11.11 17.05 -9.58
CA ASP A 112 10.75 17.00 -8.16
C ASP A 112 10.98 15.65 -7.47
N TRP A 113 11.92 14.83 -7.96
CA TRP A 113 12.21 13.53 -7.34
C TRP A 113 12.64 13.65 -5.87
N GLN A 114 13.36 14.70 -5.49
CA GLN A 114 13.76 14.93 -4.09
C GLN A 114 12.54 15.18 -3.20
N GLN A 115 11.60 16.00 -3.67
CA GLN A 115 10.38 16.29 -2.92
C GLN A 115 9.51 15.03 -2.82
N SER A 116 9.40 14.28 -3.92
CA SER A 116 8.69 13.00 -3.94
C SER A 116 9.30 11.98 -2.98
N VAL A 117 10.63 11.89 -2.94
CA VAL A 117 11.36 11.05 -1.98
C VAL A 117 11.02 11.47 -0.55
N SER A 118 11.10 12.76 -0.23
CA SER A 118 10.77 13.28 1.11
C SER A 118 9.37 12.88 1.53
N VAL A 119 8.36 13.20 0.71
CA VAL A 119 6.95 12.89 1.02
C VAL A 119 6.75 11.39 1.22
N LEU A 120 7.32 10.55 0.35
CA LEU A 120 7.19 9.10 0.49
C LEU A 120 7.92 8.56 1.73
N THR A 121 9.07 9.10 2.10
CA THR A 121 9.76 8.70 3.34
C THR A 121 9.02 9.16 4.59
N ASP A 122 8.41 10.34 4.56
CA ASP A 122 7.60 10.85 5.68
C ASP A 122 6.38 9.95 5.92
N LEU A 123 5.66 9.61 4.85
CA LEU A 123 4.56 8.65 4.90
C LEU A 123 5.02 7.27 5.41
N ALA A 124 6.22 6.81 5.01
CA ALA A 124 6.76 5.56 5.53
C ALA A 124 7.01 5.61 7.05
N CYS A 125 7.52 6.73 7.56
CA CYS A 125 7.72 6.95 8.99
C CYS A 125 6.39 6.95 9.75
N GLU A 126 5.37 7.68 9.26
CA GLU A 126 4.04 7.74 9.86
C GLU A 126 3.42 6.33 10.01
N GLU A 127 3.51 5.51 8.97
CA GLU A 127 2.99 4.13 9.00
C GLU A 127 3.80 3.20 9.93
N LEU A 128 5.12 3.39 10.04
CA LEU A 128 5.95 2.65 11.00
C LEU A 128 5.61 3.03 12.45
N GLU A 129 5.40 4.31 12.73
CA GLU A 129 4.96 4.79 14.04
C GLU A 129 3.60 4.19 14.44
N ALA A 130 2.66 4.16 13.49
CA ALA A 130 1.38 3.49 13.65
C ALA A 130 1.53 1.97 13.91
N THR A 131 2.48 1.31 13.23
CA THR A 131 2.82 -0.10 13.46
C THR A 131 3.32 -0.34 14.89
N LEU A 132 4.15 0.57 15.42
CA LEU A 132 4.77 0.47 16.73
C LEU A 132 3.85 0.90 17.89
N GLY A 133 2.67 1.44 17.60
CA GLY A 133 1.74 1.97 18.59
C GLY A 133 2.25 3.24 19.26
N ARG A 134 3.05 4.04 18.54
CA ARG A 134 3.51 5.35 18.97
C ARG A 134 2.76 6.40 18.15
N SER A 135 1.58 6.79 18.63
CA SER A 135 0.91 7.99 18.12
C SER A 135 1.19 9.11 19.13
N HIS A 136 1.75 10.22 18.66
CA HIS A 136 1.92 11.44 19.47
C HIS A 136 0.57 12.11 19.75
#